data_AF-I2NJW8-F1
#
_entry.id   AF-I2NJW8-F1
#
_cell.length_a   1.000
_cell.length_b   1.000
_cell.length_c   1.000
_cell.angle_alpha   90.00
_cell.angle_beta   90.00
_cell.angle_gamma   90.00
#
_symmetry.space_group_name_H-M   'P 1'
#
loop_
_entity.id
_entity.type
_entity.pdbx_description
1 polymer ?
#
loop_
_entity_poly.entity_id
_entity_poly.type
_entity_poly.pdbx_seq_one_letter_code
_entity_poly.pdbx_strand_id
1 'polypeptide(L)' 'MSLPPCPQCQSEYTYEDGSQYICPECAFEWTENDGEAAEE' A
#
# COMPACT_ATOMS: atom_id res chain seq x y z
N MET A 1 3.96 5.00 -14.53
CA MET A 1 3.51 4.08 -13.46
C MET A 1 4.26 4.52 -12.22
N SER A 2 3.66 5.41 -11.44
CA SER A 2 4.23 5.92 -10.20
C SER A 2 3.24 5.52 -9.13
N LEU A 3 3.66 4.59 -8.26
CA LEU A 3 2.84 4.10 -7.15
C LEU A 3 2.62 5.25 -6.15
N PRO A 4 1.48 5.29 -5.44
CA PRO A 4 1.26 6.34 -4.46
C PRO A 4 2.32 6.27 -3.36
N PRO A 5 2.79 7.43 -2.87
CA PRO A 5 3.70 7.45 -1.73
C PRO A 5 3.02 6.88 -0.49
N CYS A 6 3.81 6.30 0.40
CA CYS A 6 3.32 5.72 1.65
C CYS A 6 2.60 6.77 2.50
N PRO A 7 1.36 6.53 2.96
CA PRO A 7 0.62 7.51 3.77
C PRO A 7 1.19 7.67 5.19
N GLN A 8 1.95 6.70 5.70
CA GLN A 8 2.50 6.73 7.06
C GLN A 8 3.84 7.50 7.16
N CYS A 9 4.72 7.33 6.18
CA CYS A 9 6.06 7.96 6.18
C CYS A 9 6.30 8.92 5.01
N GLN A 10 5.35 9.05 4.09
CA GLN A 10 5.43 9.86 2.86
C GLN A 10 6.58 9.44 1.92
N SER A 11 7.06 8.21 2.04
CA SER A 11 8.08 7.66 1.15
C SER A 11 7.52 7.46 -0.25
N GLU A 12 8.25 7.90 -1.28
CA GLU A 12 7.93 7.64 -2.69
C GLU A 12 8.26 6.19 -3.11
N TYR A 13 8.94 5.44 -2.25
CA TYR A 13 9.26 4.04 -2.46
C TYR A 13 8.14 3.18 -1.90
N THR A 14 7.16 2.88 -2.74
CA THR A 14 6.12 1.90 -2.48
C THR A 14 6.26 0.78 -3.51
N TYR A 15 5.98 -0.47 -3.13
CA TYR A 15 5.81 -1.57 -4.08
C TYR A 15 4.46 -2.24 -3.88
N GLU A 16 3.90 -2.76 -4.96
CA GLU A 16 2.68 -3.58 -4.92
C GLU A 16 3.04 -5.06 -4.79
N ASP A 17 2.43 -5.78 -3.85
CA ASP A 17 2.44 -7.24 -3.74
C ASP A 17 1.01 -7.75 -3.95
N GLY A 18 0.73 -8.16 -5.18
CA GLY A 18 -0.59 -8.63 -5.59
C GLY A 18 -1.63 -7.50 -5.62
N SER A 19 -2.43 -7.40 -4.55
CA SER A 19 -3.48 -6.37 -4.39
C SER A 19 -3.20 -5.39 -3.25
N GLN A 20 -2.02 -5.52 -2.62
CA GLN A 20 -1.59 -4.72 -1.49
C GLN A 20 -0.38 -3.88 -1.89
N TYR A 21 -0.23 -2.75 -1.24
CA TYR A 21 0.88 -1.81 -1.33
C TYR A 21 1.67 -1.91 -0.05
N ILE A 22 2.99 -2.03 -0.19
CA ILE A 22 3.90 -2.15 0.93
C ILE A 22 4.98 -1.08 0.82
N CYS A 23 5.23 -0.42 1.95
CA CYS A 23 6.35 0.49 2.10
C CYS A 23 7.55 -0.24 2.72
N PRO A 24 8.72 -0.32 2.05
CA PRO A 24 9.92 -0.97 2.57
C PRO A 24 10.61 -0.15 3.67
N GLU A 25 10.28 1.15 3.83
CA GLU A 25 10.91 1.99 4.86
C GLU A 25 10.28 1.82 6.24
N CYS A 26 8.95 1.70 6.29
CA CYS A 26 8.21 1.58 7.54
C CYS A 26 7.47 0.25 7.70
N ALA A 27 7.53 -0.64 6.69
CA ALA A 27 6.73 -1.87 6.63
C ALA A 27 5.22 -1.61 6.79
N PHE A 28 4.73 -0.45 6.33
CA PHE A 28 3.30 -0.17 6.29
C PHE A 28 2.70 -0.85 5.06
N GLU A 29 1.63 -1.59 5.29
CA GLU A 29 0.92 -2.38 4.28
C GLU A 29 -0.50 -1.81 4.17
N TRP A 30 -0.92 -1.43 2.97
CA TRP A 30 -2.26 -0.88 2.71
C TRP A 30 -2.75 -1.34 1.35
N THR A 31 -4.05 -1.31 1.10
CA THR A 31 -4.61 -1.57 -0.23
C THR A 31 -5.02 -0.25 -0.87
N GLU A 32 -5.01 -0.18 -2.20
CA GLU A 32 -5.65 0.96 -2.90
C GLU A 32 -7.16 1.02 -2.65
N ASN A 33 -7.74 -0.11 -2.25
CA ASN A 33 -9.14 -0.27 -1.92
C ASN A 33 -9.27 -0.66 -0.45
N ASP A 34 -9.22 0.31 0.45
CA ASP A 34 -9.72 0.18 1.83
C ASP A 34 -11.25 0.02 1.77
N GLY A 35 -11.73 -1.14 1.27
CA GLY A 35 -13.14 -1.28 0.92
C GLY A 35 -13.64 -2.63 0.43
N GLU A 36 -12.83 -3.70 0.27
CA GLU A 36 -13.41 -5.01 -0.05
C GLU A 36 -12.48 -6.17 0.35
N ALA A 37 -12.44 -6.47 1.65
CA ALA A 37 -11.99 -7.77 2.17
C ALA A 37 -12.88 -8.16 3.36
N ALA A 38 -14.18 -8.28 3.10
CA ALA A 38 -15.14 -8.97 3.95
C ALA A 38 -16.33 -9.42 3.09
N GLU A 39 -16.12 -10.37 2.19
CA GLU A 39 -17.20 -11.27 1.78
C GLU A 39 -17.13 -12.48 2.72
N GLU A 40 -18.05 -12.54 3.70
CA GLU A 40 -18.99 -13.64 4.04
C GLU A 40 -19.73 -13.33 5.36
#